data_AF-A0A2D9G7W2-F1
#
_entry.id   AF-A0A2D9G7W2-F1
#
_cell.length_a   1.000
_cell.length_b   1.000
_cell.length_c   1.000
_cell.angle_alpha   90.00
_cell.angle_beta   90.00
_cell.angle_gamma   90.00
#
_symmetry.space_group_name_H-M   'P 1'
#
loop_
_entity.id
_entity.type
_entity.pdbx_description
1 polymer ?
#
loop_
_entity_poly.entity_id
_entity_poly.type
_entity_poly.pdbx_seq_one_letter_code
_entity_poly.pdbx_strand_id
1 'polypeptide(L)'
;MNRPKFLYIFAIFLTLYHVTARIGLAIDLQWHLDVGRDSMFTPPHIMILAGFPICLLLSIYYVIVCSRDFRKGIEVNGIQIFGLIAPGYIWMILIGMFSLTIGGIYDDYWHAQYGIDTTVLTPPHMLTLFGGIIAEIASVLMVLALMKENNSNFKGLDLLASLLLWTVFFHSSFLFLNYIDPKLAITSLFGLDLLLHLLFGPFVTYCLIVMTQKWFGNKVLLYLGIITMIIQNSMFYFIPISVELLMGPSHVYRPGAPSIVWAGHCISIWFLPVIMLIIKFNLLNKEYLLIPLLVLSDVLFSPIFPINYMGQVGIFSTIVSVAIAILLIFLSRKLIHTFVTELSNYSNNNYFCFNPRLRAIAVTIVLILVSPVSAHGNQFEEGSGFDAPMRVQVDLNGTEVWVEFMLWPPKAPQDCDILLVANESEKTIESMWTEIIFFSEKGEVRMIQEFDQYLDQTIWFGKNYFTFSGNQSIEIKAIIDGNEETANITIEVEPPASIPIWLAWTLSSIWVFLMFYSSYYFAEKLRRGDECE
;
A
#
# COMPACT_ATOMS: atom_id res chain seq x y z
N MET A 1 0.06 -27.01 -28.61
CA MET A 1 0.96 -26.59 -27.51
C MET A 1 0.75 -27.55 -26.35
N ASN A 2 1.79 -27.96 -25.62
CA ASN A 2 1.61 -28.67 -24.35
C ASN A 2 1.20 -27.62 -23.30
N ARG A 3 -0.12 -27.47 -23.06
CA ARG A 3 -0.69 -26.45 -22.16
C ARG A 3 -0.19 -26.62 -20.72
N PRO A 4 -0.18 -27.83 -20.12
CA PRO A 4 0.38 -28.05 -18.78
C PRO A 4 1.82 -27.58 -18.63
N LYS A 5 2.71 -27.98 -19.56
CA LYS A 5 4.13 -27.60 -19.50
C LYS A 5 4.34 -26.10 -19.71
N PHE A 6 3.52 -25.45 -20.53
CA PHE A 6 3.54 -23.99 -20.65
C PHE A 6 3.12 -23.33 -19.33
N LEU A 7 1.98 -23.73 -18.76
CA LEU A 7 1.47 -23.18 -17.50
C LEU A 7 2.45 -23.40 -16.34
N TYR A 8 3.12 -24.55 -16.26
CA TYR A 8 4.15 -24.80 -15.25
C TYR A 8 5.36 -23.86 -15.39
N ILE A 9 5.87 -23.65 -16.60
CA ILE A 9 6.95 -22.69 -16.85
C ILE A 9 6.49 -21.26 -16.55
N PHE A 10 5.25 -20.92 -16.91
CA PHE A 10 4.68 -19.60 -16.64
C PHE A 10 4.46 -19.37 -15.14
N ALA A 11 4.02 -20.37 -14.38
CA ALA A 11 3.89 -20.31 -12.93
C ALA A 11 5.24 -20.11 -12.22
N ILE A 12 6.32 -20.73 -12.71
CA ILE A 12 7.68 -20.45 -12.23
C ILE A 12 8.05 -18.98 -12.49
N PHE A 13 7.79 -18.47 -13.69
CA PHE A 13 8.08 -17.07 -14.03
C PHE A 13 7.24 -16.08 -13.21
N LEU A 14 5.95 -16.34 -13.01
CA LEU A 14 5.06 -15.55 -12.14
C LEU A 14 5.54 -15.56 -10.69
N THR A 15 5.97 -16.72 -10.18
CA THR A 15 6.52 -16.82 -8.82
C THR A 15 7.78 -15.98 -8.66
N LEU A 16 8.72 -16.06 -9.62
CA LEU A 16 9.92 -15.23 -9.62
C LEU A 16 9.56 -13.74 -9.71
N TYR A 17 8.69 -13.36 -10.64
CA TYR A 17 8.24 -11.98 -10.83
C TYR A 17 7.61 -11.41 -9.56
N HIS A 18 6.60 -12.07 -8.97
CA HIS A 18 5.91 -11.56 -7.79
C HIS A 18 6.85 -11.48 -6.58
N VAL A 19 7.77 -12.44 -6.40
CA VAL A 19 8.78 -12.38 -5.32
C VAL A 19 9.73 -11.20 -5.53
N THR A 20 10.27 -11.01 -6.74
CA THR A 20 11.11 -9.85 -7.07
C THR A 20 10.34 -8.53 -6.92
N ALA A 21 9.07 -8.47 -7.30
CA ALA A 21 8.25 -7.26 -7.18
C ALA A 21 7.88 -6.92 -5.72
N ARG A 22 7.71 -7.90 -4.83
CA ARG A 22 7.51 -7.63 -3.39
C ARG A 22 8.78 -7.24 -2.66
N ILE A 23 9.93 -7.81 -3.05
CA ILE A 23 11.24 -7.34 -2.60
C ILE A 23 11.50 -5.93 -3.15
N GLY A 24 11.14 -5.66 -4.41
CA GLY A 24 11.14 -4.35 -5.03
C GLY A 24 10.35 -3.34 -4.20
N LEU A 25 9.05 -3.57 -3.97
CA LEU A 25 8.17 -2.73 -3.13
C LEU A 25 8.71 -2.49 -1.71
N ALA A 26 9.38 -3.48 -1.13
CA ALA A 26 10.00 -3.36 0.19
C ALA A 26 11.24 -2.44 0.19
N ILE A 27 12.00 -2.43 -0.90
CA ILE A 27 13.11 -1.50 -1.14
C ILE A 27 12.58 -0.13 -1.57
N ASP A 28 11.47 -0.08 -2.30
CA ASP A 28 10.80 1.12 -2.80
C ASP A 28 10.33 2.03 -1.65
N LEU A 29 9.65 1.43 -0.67
CA LEU A 29 9.28 2.11 0.57
C LEU A 29 10.52 2.65 1.30
N GLN A 30 11.60 1.86 1.40
CA GLN A 30 12.84 2.32 2.03
C GLN A 30 13.52 3.43 1.19
N TRP A 31 13.48 3.36 -0.14
CA TRP A 31 14.06 4.34 -1.05
C TRP A 31 13.37 5.70 -0.89
N HIS A 32 12.04 5.72 -0.86
CA HIS A 32 11.28 6.92 -0.51
C HIS A 32 11.63 7.44 0.90
N LEU A 33 11.83 6.54 1.87
CA LEU A 33 12.14 6.91 3.26
C LEU A 33 13.62 7.29 3.54
N ASP A 34 14.55 6.95 2.63
CA ASP A 34 16.00 7.17 2.84
C ASP A 34 16.62 8.13 1.81
N VAL A 35 16.03 8.24 0.62
CA VAL A 35 16.59 8.91 -0.57
C VAL A 35 15.59 9.90 -1.18
N GLY A 36 14.38 9.44 -1.52
CA GLY A 36 13.29 10.24 -2.08
C GLY A 36 12.68 9.67 -3.36
N ARG A 37 12.03 10.53 -4.16
CA ARG A 37 11.53 10.18 -5.50
C ARG A 37 12.28 11.01 -6.54
N ASP A 38 13.08 10.35 -7.37
CA ASP A 38 13.91 10.99 -8.38
C ASP A 38 13.20 11.07 -9.74
N SER A 39 12.52 9.99 -10.13
CA SER A 39 11.73 9.89 -11.37
C SER A 39 10.83 8.65 -11.36
N MET A 40 9.96 8.49 -12.37
CA MET A 40 9.13 7.28 -12.55
C MET A 40 9.94 5.96 -12.56
N PHE A 41 11.22 5.98 -12.94
CA PHE A 41 12.04 4.77 -13.08
C PHE A 41 13.21 4.72 -12.08
N THR A 42 12.89 4.83 -10.78
CA THR A 42 13.82 4.47 -9.70
C THR A 42 14.29 3.01 -9.85
N PRO A 43 15.46 2.64 -9.29
CA PRO A 43 15.88 1.24 -9.27
C PRO A 43 14.85 0.24 -8.66
N PRO A 44 14.18 0.52 -7.53
CA PRO A 44 13.11 -0.34 -7.03
C PRO A 44 11.85 -0.35 -7.91
N HIS A 45 11.42 0.75 -8.53
CA HIS A 45 10.35 0.73 -9.54
C HIS A 45 10.71 -0.21 -10.71
N ILE A 46 11.97 -0.21 -11.16
CA ILE A 46 12.44 -1.16 -12.19
C ILE A 46 12.35 -2.61 -11.70
N MET A 47 12.66 -2.90 -10.43
CA MET A 47 12.45 -4.24 -9.84
C MET A 47 10.97 -4.66 -9.80
N ILE A 48 10.07 -3.73 -9.49
CA ILE A 48 8.62 -3.95 -9.49
C ILE A 48 8.09 -4.20 -10.91
N LEU A 49 8.61 -3.51 -11.91
CA LEU A 49 8.08 -3.52 -13.28
C LEU A 49 8.78 -4.51 -14.24
N ALA A 50 10.00 -4.98 -13.97
CA ALA A 50 10.81 -5.73 -14.94
C ALA A 50 10.14 -6.98 -15.54
N GLY A 51 9.38 -7.74 -14.73
CA GLY A 51 8.69 -8.94 -15.22
C GLY A 51 7.28 -8.70 -15.77
N PHE A 52 6.66 -7.53 -15.50
CA PHE A 52 5.28 -7.23 -15.89
C PHE A 52 5.02 -7.38 -17.41
N PRO A 53 5.87 -6.83 -18.32
CA PRO A 53 5.62 -6.94 -19.76
C PRO A 53 5.65 -8.40 -20.25
N ILE A 54 6.49 -9.23 -19.66
CA ILE A 54 6.61 -10.65 -20.00
C ILE A 54 5.38 -11.42 -19.47
N CYS A 55 4.93 -11.15 -18.24
CA CYS A 55 3.68 -11.69 -17.69
C CYS A 55 2.45 -11.34 -18.53
N LEU A 56 2.35 -10.07 -18.97
CA LEU A 56 1.30 -9.61 -19.88
C LEU A 56 1.37 -10.35 -21.23
N LEU A 57 2.53 -10.39 -21.89
CA LEU A 57 2.71 -11.04 -23.19
C LEU A 57 2.45 -12.55 -23.16
N LEU A 58 2.93 -13.26 -22.12
CA LEU A 58 2.67 -14.70 -21.94
C LEU A 58 1.18 -14.99 -21.73
N SER A 59 0.47 -14.11 -21.00
CA SER A 59 -0.97 -14.23 -20.79
C SER A 59 -1.76 -13.99 -22.07
N ILE A 60 -1.45 -12.91 -22.80
CA ILE A 60 -2.06 -12.61 -24.11
C ILE A 60 -1.81 -13.76 -25.11
N TYR A 61 -0.58 -14.27 -25.17
CA TYR A 61 -0.24 -15.42 -26.00
C TYR A 61 -1.07 -16.66 -25.65
N TYR A 62 -1.25 -16.95 -24.35
CA TYR A 62 -2.08 -18.08 -23.91
C TYR A 62 -3.55 -17.90 -24.31
N VAL A 63 -4.12 -16.70 -24.13
CA VAL A 63 -5.47 -16.36 -24.61
C VAL A 63 -5.59 -16.58 -26.12
N ILE A 64 -4.62 -16.11 -26.91
CA ILE A 64 -4.63 -16.27 -28.38
C ILE A 64 -4.56 -17.75 -28.78
N VAL A 65 -3.71 -18.55 -28.13
CA VAL A 65 -3.59 -19.99 -28.41
C VAL A 65 -4.88 -20.73 -28.05
N CYS A 66 -5.43 -20.52 -26.85
CA CYS A 66 -6.70 -21.11 -26.44
C CYS A 66 -7.85 -20.70 -27.38
N SER A 67 -7.95 -19.41 -27.72
CA SER A 67 -8.98 -18.90 -28.63
C SER A 67 -8.86 -19.47 -30.05
N ARG A 68 -7.64 -19.65 -30.56
CA ARG A 68 -7.39 -20.27 -31.87
C ARG A 68 -7.73 -21.76 -31.85
N ASP A 69 -7.37 -22.47 -30.78
CA ASP A 69 -7.62 -23.90 -30.66
C ASP A 69 -9.13 -24.18 -30.51
N PHE A 70 -9.85 -23.38 -29.71
CA PHE A 70 -11.31 -23.42 -29.58
C PHE A 70 -12.01 -23.16 -30.92
N ARG A 71 -11.57 -22.15 -31.69
CA ARG A 71 -12.06 -21.91 -33.06
C ARG A 71 -11.75 -23.02 -34.07
N LYS A 72 -10.91 -24.00 -33.71
CA LYS A 72 -10.66 -25.23 -34.49
C LYS A 72 -11.47 -26.44 -33.99
N GLY A 73 -12.38 -26.26 -33.03
CA GLY A 73 -13.12 -27.35 -32.40
C GLY A 73 -12.29 -28.20 -31.43
N ILE A 74 -11.10 -27.74 -31.04
CA ILE A 74 -10.32 -28.38 -29.98
C ILE A 74 -10.90 -27.95 -28.64
N GLU A 75 -11.12 -28.91 -27.73
CA GLU A 75 -11.61 -28.63 -26.38
C GLU A 75 -10.68 -27.67 -25.62
N VAL A 76 -11.28 -26.64 -25.02
CA VAL A 76 -10.62 -25.57 -24.27
C VAL A 76 -11.53 -25.18 -23.11
N ASN A 77 -11.11 -25.52 -21.90
CA ASN A 77 -11.78 -25.07 -20.68
C ASN A 77 -11.38 -23.61 -20.39
N GLY A 78 -12.39 -22.78 -20.12
CA GLY A 78 -12.18 -21.37 -19.82
C GLY A 78 -13.42 -20.51 -20.07
N ILE A 79 -13.25 -19.20 -19.87
CA ILE A 79 -14.28 -18.17 -19.91
C ILE A 79 -14.12 -17.38 -21.21
N GLN A 80 -15.23 -17.12 -21.91
CA GLN A 80 -15.23 -16.44 -23.21
C GLN A 80 -15.53 -14.95 -23.08
N ILE A 81 -14.49 -14.10 -23.17
CA ILE A 81 -14.60 -12.63 -23.09
C ILE A 81 -14.27 -12.04 -24.48
N PHE A 82 -15.16 -11.18 -25.01
CA PHE A 82 -15.03 -10.54 -26.34
C PHE A 82 -14.69 -11.50 -27.51
N GLY A 83 -15.17 -12.75 -27.46
CA GLY A 83 -14.90 -13.76 -28.50
C GLY A 83 -13.55 -14.47 -28.38
N LEU A 84 -12.78 -14.18 -27.33
CA LEU A 84 -11.56 -14.89 -26.92
C LEU A 84 -11.88 -15.78 -25.70
N ILE A 85 -11.19 -16.91 -25.55
CA ILE A 85 -11.39 -17.85 -24.43
C ILE A 85 -10.06 -18.21 -23.75
N ALA A 86 -10.06 -18.21 -22.42
CA ALA A 86 -8.95 -18.66 -21.57
C ALA A 86 -9.44 -19.03 -20.15
N PRO A 87 -8.69 -19.83 -19.37
CA PRO A 87 -8.99 -20.11 -17.97
C PRO A 87 -9.11 -18.83 -17.13
N GLY A 88 -9.98 -18.85 -16.11
CA GLY A 88 -10.27 -17.69 -15.27
C GLY A 88 -9.05 -17.02 -14.65
N TYR A 89 -8.06 -17.80 -14.20
CA TYR A 89 -6.81 -17.26 -13.65
C TYR A 89 -5.96 -16.49 -14.69
N ILE A 90 -6.02 -16.83 -15.98
CA ILE A 90 -5.34 -16.05 -17.03
C ILE A 90 -6.02 -14.69 -17.22
N TRP A 91 -7.35 -14.64 -17.17
CA TRP A 91 -8.09 -13.38 -17.23
C TRP A 91 -7.85 -12.51 -15.99
N MET A 92 -7.80 -13.11 -14.78
CA MET A 92 -7.45 -12.38 -13.56
C MET A 92 -6.03 -11.81 -13.60
N ILE A 93 -5.04 -12.58 -14.09
CA ILE A 93 -3.67 -12.07 -14.31
C ILE A 93 -3.70 -10.89 -15.28
N LEU A 94 -4.40 -11.00 -16.41
CA LEU A 94 -4.52 -9.89 -17.38
C LEU A 94 -5.15 -8.62 -16.78
N ILE A 95 -6.23 -8.76 -16.01
CA ILE A 95 -6.90 -7.64 -15.34
C ILE A 95 -5.95 -7.00 -14.31
N GLY A 96 -5.27 -7.80 -13.48
CA GLY A 96 -4.32 -7.30 -12.50
C GLY A 96 -3.12 -6.59 -13.12
N MET A 97 -2.55 -7.15 -14.19
CA MET A 97 -1.44 -6.54 -14.96
C MET A 97 -1.88 -5.24 -15.66
N PHE A 98 -3.12 -5.18 -16.18
CA PHE A 98 -3.68 -3.95 -16.76
C PHE A 98 -3.95 -2.87 -15.69
N SER A 99 -4.43 -3.28 -14.51
CA SER A 99 -4.61 -2.39 -13.36
C SER A 99 -3.28 -1.84 -12.84
N LEU A 100 -2.22 -2.66 -12.79
CA LEU A 100 -0.85 -2.20 -12.52
C LEU A 100 -0.36 -1.19 -13.57
N THR A 101 -0.70 -1.38 -14.85
CA THR A 101 -0.33 -0.46 -15.94
C THR A 101 -0.97 0.92 -15.75
N ILE A 102 -2.29 0.96 -15.54
CA ILE A 102 -3.02 2.21 -15.34
C ILE A 102 -2.61 2.86 -14.01
N GLY A 103 -2.45 2.05 -12.95
CA GLY A 103 -2.02 2.51 -11.64
C GLY A 103 -0.66 3.19 -11.67
N GLY A 104 0.36 2.61 -12.33
CA GLY A 104 1.69 3.22 -12.44
C GLY A 104 1.74 4.49 -13.31
N ILE A 105 0.86 4.62 -14.31
CA ILE A 105 0.73 5.87 -15.09
C ILE A 105 0.01 6.95 -14.26
N TYR A 106 -0.98 6.53 -13.47
CA TYR A 106 -1.74 7.42 -12.59
C TYR A 106 -0.94 7.85 -11.36
N ASP A 107 -0.01 7.00 -10.89
CA ASP A 107 0.99 7.29 -9.86
C ASP A 107 1.86 8.47 -10.25
N ASP A 108 2.50 8.40 -11.41
CA ASP A 108 3.40 9.47 -11.87
C ASP A 108 2.66 10.80 -12.07
N TYR A 109 1.43 10.74 -12.60
CA TYR A 109 0.53 11.90 -12.66
C TYR A 109 0.15 12.43 -11.26
N TRP A 110 -0.15 11.55 -10.31
CA TRP A 110 -0.57 11.90 -8.96
C TRP A 110 0.56 12.62 -8.22
N HIS A 111 1.78 12.08 -8.26
CA HIS A 111 2.95 12.74 -7.68
C HIS A 111 3.28 14.07 -8.39
N ALA A 112 3.09 14.16 -9.71
CA ALA A 112 3.19 15.42 -10.46
C ALA A 112 2.05 16.43 -10.19
N GLN A 113 1.10 16.13 -9.29
CA GLN A 113 0.04 17.04 -8.84
C GLN A 113 0.03 17.27 -7.32
N TYR A 114 0.51 16.29 -6.55
CA TYR A 114 0.35 16.17 -5.09
C TYR A 114 1.64 15.83 -4.31
N GLY A 115 2.78 15.67 -4.97
CA GLY A 115 4.04 15.32 -4.30
C GLY A 115 4.11 13.87 -3.87
N ILE A 116 5.07 13.54 -3.01
CA ILE A 116 5.33 12.16 -2.56
C ILE A 116 4.27 11.72 -1.53
N ASP A 117 3.98 10.42 -1.49
CA ASP A 117 2.82 9.88 -0.78
C ASP A 117 3.00 9.82 0.74
N THR A 118 2.17 10.54 1.48
CA THR A 118 2.12 10.52 2.96
C THR A 118 1.58 9.20 3.54
N THR A 119 0.98 8.35 2.72
CA THR A 119 0.44 7.04 3.09
C THR A 119 0.62 6.01 1.98
N VAL A 120 0.78 4.73 2.34
CA VAL A 120 0.89 3.61 1.38
C VAL A 120 -0.38 3.43 0.52
N LEU A 121 -1.53 3.92 0.97
CA LEU A 121 -2.79 3.85 0.23
C LEU A 121 -3.26 5.23 -0.24
N THR A 122 -2.89 5.59 -1.46
CA THR A 122 -3.43 6.73 -2.21
C THR A 122 -4.26 6.26 -3.43
N PRO A 123 -4.98 7.17 -4.12
CA PRO A 123 -5.76 6.82 -5.30
C PRO A 123 -5.03 6.00 -6.39
N PRO A 124 -3.78 6.29 -6.82
CA PRO A 124 -3.07 5.42 -7.76
C PRO A 124 -2.69 4.07 -7.13
N HIS A 125 -2.27 4.06 -5.86
CA HIS A 125 -1.91 2.85 -5.14
C HIS A 125 -3.08 1.87 -5.00
N MET A 126 -4.33 2.33 -4.94
CA MET A 126 -5.49 1.44 -5.05
C MET A 126 -5.49 0.60 -6.35
N LEU A 127 -5.02 1.13 -7.48
CA LEU A 127 -4.99 0.39 -8.75
C LEU A 127 -3.82 -0.60 -8.81
N THR A 128 -2.65 -0.23 -8.28
CA THR A 128 -1.46 -1.10 -8.28
C THR A 128 -1.57 -2.22 -7.24
N LEU A 129 -1.96 -1.90 -6.00
CA LEU A 129 -2.04 -2.86 -4.89
C LEU A 129 -3.13 -3.92 -5.16
N PHE A 130 -4.39 -3.52 -5.34
CA PHE A 130 -5.47 -4.48 -5.62
C PHE A 130 -5.28 -5.21 -6.96
N GLY A 131 -4.69 -4.55 -7.97
CA GLY A 131 -4.34 -5.17 -9.24
C GLY A 131 -3.31 -6.31 -9.08
N GLY A 132 -2.23 -6.05 -8.33
CA GLY A 132 -1.22 -7.05 -8.02
C GLY A 132 -1.75 -8.20 -7.16
N ILE A 133 -2.54 -7.91 -6.12
CA ILE A 133 -3.19 -8.95 -5.27
C ILE A 133 -4.05 -9.90 -6.13
N ILE A 134 -4.82 -9.36 -7.10
CA ILE A 134 -5.62 -10.19 -8.02
C ILE A 134 -4.72 -11.08 -8.91
N ALA A 135 -3.62 -10.54 -9.43
CA ALA A 135 -2.68 -11.31 -10.26
C ALA A 135 -1.91 -12.38 -9.45
N GLU A 136 -1.61 -12.11 -8.18
CA GLU A 136 -0.93 -13.03 -7.26
C GLU A 136 -1.86 -14.18 -6.84
N ILE A 137 -3.09 -13.88 -6.40
CA ILE A 137 -4.11 -14.90 -6.10
C ILE A 137 -4.38 -15.77 -7.33
N ALA A 138 -4.48 -15.17 -8.52
CA ALA A 138 -4.63 -15.91 -9.76
C ALA A 138 -3.41 -16.80 -10.10
N SER A 139 -2.20 -16.37 -9.72
CA SER A 139 -0.99 -17.19 -9.86
C SER A 139 -1.01 -18.38 -8.88
N VAL A 140 -1.50 -18.19 -7.65
CA VAL A 140 -1.76 -19.29 -6.70
C VAL A 140 -2.79 -20.27 -7.27
N LEU A 141 -3.87 -19.78 -7.90
CA LEU A 141 -4.87 -20.63 -8.56
C LEU A 141 -4.31 -21.41 -9.76
N MET A 142 -3.37 -20.83 -10.52
CA MET A 142 -2.67 -21.55 -11.59
C MET A 142 -1.84 -22.72 -11.02
N VAL A 143 -1.13 -22.52 -9.91
CA VAL A 143 -0.40 -23.60 -9.23
C VAL A 143 -1.37 -24.66 -8.67
N LEU A 144 -2.50 -24.24 -8.09
CA LEU A 144 -3.54 -25.15 -7.62
C LEU A 144 -4.13 -26.01 -8.75
N ALA A 145 -4.36 -25.43 -9.94
CA ALA A 145 -4.80 -26.17 -11.12
C ALA A 145 -3.76 -27.22 -11.55
N LEU A 146 -2.47 -26.85 -11.59
CA LEU A 146 -1.38 -27.77 -11.92
C LEU A 146 -1.23 -28.91 -10.89
N MET A 147 -1.41 -28.64 -9.60
CA MET A 147 -1.35 -29.66 -8.54
C MET A 147 -2.51 -30.67 -8.62
N LYS A 148 -3.65 -30.29 -9.21
CA LYS A 148 -4.81 -31.15 -9.45
C LYS A 148 -4.73 -31.92 -10.78
N GLU A 149 -3.71 -31.69 -11.61
CA GLU A 149 -3.61 -32.33 -12.93
C GLU A 149 -3.00 -33.75 -12.84
N ASN A 150 -3.90 -34.75 -12.79
CA ASN A 150 -3.63 -36.18 -12.59
C ASN A 150 -2.48 -36.82 -13.42
N ASN A 151 -2.08 -36.23 -14.54
CA ASN A 151 -1.06 -36.78 -15.45
C ASN A 151 0.29 -36.04 -15.38
N SER A 152 0.45 -35.07 -14.47
CA SER A 152 1.62 -34.19 -14.44
C SER A 152 2.67 -34.61 -13.40
N ASN A 153 3.94 -34.70 -13.83
CA ASN A 153 5.10 -35.00 -12.97
C ASN A 153 5.86 -33.71 -12.60
N PHE A 154 5.14 -32.62 -12.33
CA PHE A 154 5.73 -31.34 -11.96
C PHE A 154 6.25 -31.37 -10.51
N LYS A 155 7.44 -30.81 -10.29
CA LYS A 155 8.12 -30.79 -8.98
C LYS A 155 8.09 -29.39 -8.39
N GLY A 156 8.19 -29.29 -7.06
CA GLY A 156 8.28 -28.00 -6.38
C GLY A 156 7.00 -27.16 -6.37
N LEU A 157 5.85 -27.69 -6.81
CA LEU A 157 4.57 -26.95 -6.76
C LEU A 157 4.22 -26.49 -5.34
N ASP A 158 4.53 -27.26 -4.30
CA ASP A 158 4.41 -26.86 -2.89
C ASP A 158 5.19 -25.56 -2.58
N LEU A 159 6.38 -25.40 -3.17
CA LEU A 159 7.26 -24.24 -2.96
C LEU A 159 6.77 -23.04 -3.76
N LEU A 160 6.34 -23.24 -5.02
CA LEU A 160 5.71 -22.17 -5.81
C LEU A 160 4.44 -21.66 -5.13
N ALA A 161 3.58 -22.56 -4.64
CA ALA A 161 2.40 -22.20 -3.86
C ALA A 161 2.78 -21.42 -2.60
N SER A 162 3.76 -21.88 -1.82
CA SER A 162 4.18 -21.21 -0.57
C SER A 162 4.79 -19.82 -0.82
N LEU A 163 5.57 -19.65 -1.89
CA LEU A 163 6.16 -18.37 -2.28
C LEU A 163 5.10 -17.39 -2.78
N LEU A 164 4.16 -17.83 -3.63
CA LEU A 164 3.04 -17.00 -4.09
C LEU A 164 2.06 -16.65 -2.96
N LEU A 165 1.85 -17.56 -2.00
CA LEU A 165 1.09 -17.26 -0.79
C LEU A 165 1.84 -16.26 0.11
N TRP A 166 3.17 -16.32 0.18
CA TRP A 166 3.96 -15.29 0.85
C TRP A 166 3.84 -13.93 0.14
N THR A 167 3.86 -13.87 -1.21
CA THR A 167 3.67 -12.60 -1.91
C THR A 167 2.29 -12.02 -1.66
N VAL A 168 1.22 -12.83 -1.76
CA VAL A 168 -0.15 -12.40 -1.39
C VAL A 168 -0.19 -11.91 0.07
N PHE A 169 0.46 -12.60 1.01
CA PHE A 169 0.46 -12.22 2.42
C PHE A 169 1.17 -10.88 2.63
N PHE A 170 2.43 -10.76 2.19
CA PHE A 170 3.21 -9.54 2.32
C PHE A 170 2.46 -8.37 1.69
N HIS A 171 1.94 -8.52 0.47
CA HIS A 171 1.22 -7.48 -0.24
C HIS A 171 -0.10 -7.08 0.44
N SER A 172 -0.87 -8.07 0.90
CA SER A 172 -2.15 -7.83 1.59
C SER A 172 -1.96 -7.24 2.98
N SER A 173 -0.89 -7.58 3.69
CA SER A 173 -0.50 -6.87 4.91
C SER A 173 -0.07 -5.44 4.58
N PHE A 174 0.84 -5.25 3.62
CA PHE A 174 1.40 -3.95 3.22
C PHE A 174 0.30 -2.93 2.87
N LEU A 175 -0.78 -3.36 2.19
CA LEU A 175 -1.99 -2.55 1.92
C LEU A 175 -2.62 -1.91 3.18
N PHE A 176 -2.51 -2.57 4.35
CA PHE A 176 -2.99 -2.06 5.63
C PHE A 176 -1.86 -1.56 6.55
N LEU A 177 -0.63 -1.47 6.04
CA LEU A 177 0.48 -0.79 6.70
C LEU A 177 0.60 0.66 6.19
N ASN A 178 -0.25 1.55 6.72
CA ASN A 178 0.03 3.00 6.73
C ASN A 178 1.13 3.34 7.75
N TYR A 179 2.40 3.30 7.34
CA TYR A 179 3.55 3.48 8.24
C TYR A 179 4.52 4.60 7.82
N ILE A 180 4.20 5.38 6.77
CA ILE A 180 5.01 6.53 6.33
C ILE A 180 4.95 7.66 7.38
N ASP A 181 3.75 8.16 7.74
CA ASP A 181 3.54 8.76 9.07
C ASP A 181 2.87 7.74 10.01
N PRO A 182 3.53 7.31 11.09
CA PRO A 182 2.98 6.47 12.16
C PRO A 182 1.68 6.98 12.79
N LYS A 183 1.40 8.30 12.77
CA LYS A 183 0.12 8.87 13.20
C LYS A 183 -1.04 8.38 12.33
N LEU A 184 -0.80 8.11 11.05
CA LEU A 184 -1.79 7.66 10.07
C LEU A 184 -2.05 6.14 10.11
N ALA A 185 -1.38 5.41 11.03
CA ALA A 185 -1.74 4.05 11.44
C ALA A 185 -2.95 4.02 12.41
N ILE A 186 -3.37 5.18 12.92
CA ILE A 186 -4.47 5.39 13.85
C ILE A 186 -5.65 6.02 13.10
N THR A 187 -6.89 5.62 13.42
CA THR A 187 -8.09 6.35 12.98
C THR A 187 -9.02 6.65 14.16
N SER A 188 -9.40 7.91 14.33
CA SER A 188 -10.31 8.34 15.39
C SER A 188 -11.77 8.12 14.99
N LEU A 189 -12.44 7.12 15.58
CA LEU A 189 -13.84 6.78 15.28
C LEU A 189 -14.72 6.95 16.53
N PHE A 190 -15.71 7.83 16.46
CA PHE A 190 -16.58 8.21 17.59
C PHE A 190 -15.81 8.67 18.85
N GLY A 191 -14.62 9.26 18.69
CA GLY A 191 -13.76 9.68 19.79
C GLY A 191 -12.90 8.56 20.40
N LEU A 192 -12.70 7.45 19.67
CA LEU A 192 -11.79 6.36 20.05
C LEU A 192 -10.75 6.14 18.96
N ASP A 193 -9.48 6.10 19.35
CA ASP A 193 -8.35 5.96 18.45
C ASP A 193 -8.06 4.49 18.16
N LEU A 194 -8.49 4.02 16.99
CA LEU A 194 -8.42 2.62 16.58
C LEU A 194 -7.14 2.35 15.78
N LEU A 195 -6.44 1.27 16.15
CA LEU A 195 -5.21 0.84 15.46
C LEU A 195 -5.56 -0.03 14.25
N LEU A 196 -5.38 0.53 13.05
CA LEU A 196 -5.75 -0.13 11.78
C LEU A 196 -5.03 -1.48 11.60
N HIS A 197 -3.75 -1.57 12.00
CA HIS A 197 -2.98 -2.81 11.90
C HIS A 197 -3.59 -3.95 12.75
N LEU A 198 -4.01 -3.69 14.00
CA LEU A 198 -4.65 -4.69 14.87
C LEU A 198 -6.01 -5.17 14.33
N LEU A 199 -6.68 -4.37 13.50
CA LEU A 199 -7.94 -4.74 12.85
C LEU A 199 -7.69 -5.63 11.62
N PHE A 200 -6.79 -5.21 10.73
CA PHE A 200 -6.63 -5.81 9.40
C PHE A 200 -5.53 -6.87 9.32
N GLY A 201 -4.43 -6.75 10.07
CA GLY A 201 -3.33 -7.73 10.10
C GLY A 201 -3.80 -9.14 10.51
N PRO A 202 -4.53 -9.30 11.63
CA PRO A 202 -5.14 -10.57 12.01
C PRO A 202 -6.20 -11.07 11.02
N PHE A 203 -6.92 -10.17 10.33
CA PHE A 203 -7.93 -10.52 9.32
C PHE A 203 -7.29 -11.08 8.03
N VAL A 204 -6.25 -10.42 7.51
CA VAL A 204 -5.44 -10.91 6.38
C VAL A 204 -4.81 -12.26 6.73
N THR A 205 -4.22 -12.35 7.92
CA THR A 205 -3.61 -13.59 8.44
C THR A 205 -4.63 -14.74 8.51
N TYR A 206 -5.84 -14.49 9.02
CA TYR A 206 -6.92 -15.47 9.03
C TYR A 206 -7.33 -15.91 7.61
N CYS A 207 -7.56 -14.96 6.70
CA CYS A 207 -7.92 -15.25 5.31
C CYS A 207 -6.87 -16.14 4.61
N LEU A 208 -5.59 -15.81 4.79
CA LEU A 208 -4.47 -16.55 4.24
C LEU A 208 -4.37 -17.98 4.79
N ILE A 209 -4.56 -18.17 6.11
CA ILE A 209 -4.53 -19.49 6.74
C ILE A 209 -5.68 -20.36 6.21
N VAL A 210 -6.91 -19.81 6.15
CA VAL A 210 -8.08 -20.50 5.57
C VAL A 210 -7.83 -20.90 4.11
N MET A 211 -7.30 -19.97 3.30
CA MET A 211 -6.96 -20.20 1.89
C MET A 211 -5.92 -21.31 1.73
N THR A 212 -4.78 -21.16 2.41
CA THR A 212 -3.67 -22.11 2.32
C THR A 212 -4.08 -23.51 2.77
N GLN A 213 -4.77 -23.62 3.92
CA GLN A 213 -5.14 -24.92 4.47
C GLN A 213 -6.26 -25.60 3.67
N LYS A 214 -7.19 -24.85 3.05
CA LYS A 214 -8.21 -25.42 2.16
C LYS A 214 -7.66 -25.85 0.80
N TRP A 215 -6.73 -25.11 0.21
CA TRP A 215 -6.24 -25.36 -1.15
C TRP A 215 -5.08 -26.36 -1.18
N PHE A 216 -4.19 -26.33 -0.18
CA PHE A 216 -2.93 -27.08 -0.18
C PHE A 216 -2.64 -27.85 1.13
N GLY A 217 -3.38 -27.56 2.21
CA GLY A 217 -3.26 -28.26 3.48
C GLY A 217 -2.01 -27.94 4.30
N ASN A 218 -1.82 -28.71 5.38
CA ASN A 218 -0.85 -28.41 6.45
C ASN A 218 0.62 -28.33 5.99
N LYS A 219 0.98 -29.01 4.90
CA LYS A 219 2.38 -29.04 4.40
C LYS A 219 2.80 -27.67 3.84
N VAL A 220 2.00 -27.12 2.93
CA VAL A 220 2.21 -25.79 2.34
C VAL A 220 1.99 -24.70 3.39
N LEU A 221 1.07 -24.89 4.35
CA LEU A 221 0.94 -23.98 5.48
C LEU A 221 2.22 -23.90 6.33
N LEU A 222 2.88 -25.03 6.60
CA LEU A 222 4.16 -25.04 7.33
C LEU A 222 5.30 -24.40 6.50
N TYR A 223 5.38 -24.69 5.20
CA TYR A 223 6.36 -24.07 4.32
C TYR A 223 6.18 -22.55 4.22
N LEU A 224 4.94 -22.07 4.09
CA LEU A 224 4.59 -20.65 4.15
C LEU A 224 5.09 -20.01 5.45
N GLY A 225 4.85 -20.62 6.62
CA GLY A 225 5.37 -20.12 7.89
C GLY A 225 6.91 -20.01 7.93
N ILE A 226 7.61 -21.02 7.43
CA ILE A 226 9.08 -21.05 7.37
C ILE A 226 9.62 -19.98 6.39
N ILE A 227 9.02 -19.86 5.21
CA ILE A 227 9.39 -18.90 4.17
C ILE A 227 9.17 -17.47 4.66
N THR A 228 8.01 -17.18 5.25
CA THR A 228 7.73 -15.90 5.91
C THR A 228 8.81 -15.59 6.95
N MET A 229 9.10 -16.51 7.87
CA MET A 229 10.10 -16.24 8.91
C MET A 229 11.49 -15.93 8.31
N ILE A 230 11.93 -16.69 7.30
CA ILE A 230 13.23 -16.47 6.65
C ILE A 230 13.28 -15.13 5.91
N ILE A 231 12.30 -14.86 5.04
CA ILE A 231 12.32 -13.63 4.21
C ILE A 231 12.15 -12.40 5.11
N GLN A 232 11.18 -12.41 6.02
CA GLN A 232 10.87 -11.28 6.90
C GLN A 232 12.07 -10.89 7.79
N ASN A 233 12.82 -11.88 8.32
CA ASN A 233 14.04 -11.59 9.08
C ASN A 233 15.22 -11.16 8.19
N SER A 234 15.29 -11.64 6.94
CA SER A 234 16.34 -11.21 5.99
C SER A 234 16.17 -9.76 5.54
N MET A 235 14.93 -9.26 5.45
CA MET A 235 14.59 -7.90 5.01
C MET A 235 15.30 -6.82 5.83
N PHE A 236 15.38 -6.98 7.16
CA PHE A 236 16.07 -6.03 8.05
C PHE A 236 17.55 -5.78 7.71
N TYR A 237 18.22 -6.75 7.09
CA TYR A 237 19.62 -6.62 6.64
C TYR A 237 19.71 -6.32 5.15
N PHE A 238 18.88 -6.98 4.34
CA PHE A 238 18.96 -6.91 2.89
C PHE A 238 18.44 -5.58 2.32
N ILE A 239 17.43 -4.96 2.93
CA ILE A 239 16.82 -3.74 2.39
C ILE A 239 17.74 -2.51 2.51
N PRO A 240 18.34 -2.18 3.67
CA PRO A 240 19.29 -1.06 3.77
C PRO A 240 20.49 -1.22 2.83
N ILE A 241 21.06 -2.43 2.77
CA ILE A 241 22.16 -2.77 1.85
C ILE A 241 21.72 -2.62 0.38
N SER A 242 20.47 -2.94 0.05
CA SER A 242 19.95 -2.77 -1.30
C SER A 242 19.78 -1.29 -1.66
N VAL A 243 19.30 -0.44 -0.74
CA VAL A 243 19.23 1.00 -0.96
C VAL A 243 20.64 1.57 -1.19
N GLU A 244 21.58 1.30 -0.29
CA GLU A 244 22.98 1.76 -0.39
C GLU A 244 23.63 1.36 -1.74
N LEU A 245 23.44 0.11 -2.17
CA LEU A 245 23.99 -0.40 -3.44
C LEU A 245 23.28 0.16 -4.69
N LEU A 246 22.01 0.54 -4.60
CA LEU A 246 21.23 1.06 -5.73
C LEU A 246 21.33 2.59 -5.86
N MET A 247 21.68 3.31 -4.78
CA MET A 247 21.95 4.75 -4.80
C MET A 247 23.10 5.12 -5.74
N GLY A 248 24.21 4.37 -5.68
CA GLY A 248 25.39 4.68 -6.48
C GLY A 248 25.95 6.09 -6.21
N PRO A 249 26.56 6.76 -7.21
CA PRO A 249 27.23 8.05 -7.01
C PRO A 249 26.33 9.28 -7.19
N SER A 250 25.04 9.11 -7.55
CA SER A 250 24.14 10.23 -7.91
C SER A 250 23.11 10.57 -6.83
N HIS A 251 22.96 9.73 -5.81
CA HIS A 251 21.98 9.89 -4.74
C HIS A 251 22.70 9.94 -3.39
N VAL A 252 22.10 10.62 -2.41
CA VAL A 252 22.61 10.74 -1.03
C VAL A 252 21.50 10.44 -0.03
N TYR A 253 21.87 10.04 1.18
CA TYR A 253 20.89 9.83 2.25
C TYR A 253 20.29 11.16 2.70
N ARG A 254 18.97 11.19 2.88
CA ARG A 254 18.23 12.29 3.50
C ARG A 254 18.68 12.48 4.97
N PRO A 255 18.64 13.70 5.53
CA PRO A 255 18.85 13.92 6.97
C PRO A 255 17.95 13.00 7.81
N GLY A 256 18.54 12.31 8.79
CA GLY A 256 17.84 11.33 9.63
C GLY A 256 17.76 9.89 9.07
N ALA A 257 18.16 9.67 7.81
CA ALA A 257 18.32 8.32 7.25
C ALA A 257 19.67 7.67 7.63
N PRO A 258 19.82 6.33 7.57
CA PRO A 258 18.82 5.34 7.20
C PRO A 258 17.69 5.18 8.24
N SER A 259 16.46 5.23 7.75
CA SER A 259 15.23 5.08 8.51
C SER A 259 14.94 3.61 8.88
N ILE A 260 13.93 3.35 9.71
CA ILE A 260 13.62 1.97 10.12
C ILE A 260 12.93 1.18 9.01
N VAL A 261 13.38 -0.05 8.81
CA VAL A 261 12.89 -1.00 7.79
C VAL A 261 11.46 -1.50 8.09
N TRP A 262 10.46 -0.65 7.86
CA TRP A 262 9.05 -0.94 8.07
C TRP A 262 8.56 -2.19 7.33
N ALA A 263 9.10 -2.46 6.14
CA ALA A 263 8.82 -3.69 5.40
C ALA A 263 9.16 -4.97 6.19
N GLY A 264 10.21 -4.92 7.03
CA GLY A 264 10.58 -5.99 7.95
C GLY A 264 9.56 -6.19 9.09
N HIS A 265 8.73 -5.19 9.37
CA HIS A 265 7.64 -5.27 10.36
C HIS A 265 6.25 -5.59 9.76
N CYS A 266 6.10 -5.79 8.44
CA CYS A 266 4.80 -6.10 7.80
C CYS A 266 4.09 -7.36 8.30
N ILE A 267 4.82 -8.32 8.89
CA ILE A 267 4.26 -9.59 9.36
C ILE A 267 4.83 -9.94 10.74
N SER A 268 3.94 -10.27 11.68
CA SER A 268 4.31 -10.69 13.04
C SER A 268 5.32 -11.85 13.05
N ILE A 269 6.43 -11.66 13.76
CA ILE A 269 7.50 -12.66 13.92
C ILE A 269 6.99 -13.98 14.53
N TRP A 270 5.86 -13.93 15.24
CA TRP A 270 5.20 -15.08 15.86
C TRP A 270 4.41 -15.97 14.87
N PHE A 271 4.31 -15.59 13.60
CA PHE A 271 3.52 -16.30 12.58
C PHE A 271 3.88 -17.79 12.42
N LEU A 272 5.17 -18.17 12.40
CA LEU A 272 5.57 -19.58 12.33
C LEU A 272 5.21 -20.36 13.62
N PRO A 273 5.56 -19.89 14.85
CA PRO A 273 5.04 -20.48 16.09
C PRO A 273 3.51 -20.66 16.11
N VAL A 274 2.75 -19.66 15.63
CA VAL A 274 1.29 -19.74 15.49
C VAL A 274 0.87 -20.84 14.53
N ILE A 275 1.47 -20.94 13.34
CA ILE A 275 1.22 -22.04 12.39
C ILE A 275 1.50 -23.40 13.01
N MET A 276 2.59 -23.54 13.78
CA MET A 276 2.91 -24.79 14.48
C MET A 276 1.82 -25.16 15.50
N LEU A 277 1.26 -24.19 16.23
CA LEU A 277 0.12 -24.42 17.14
C LEU A 277 -1.17 -24.79 16.37
N ILE A 278 -1.45 -24.11 15.25
CA ILE A 278 -2.62 -24.38 14.40
C ILE A 278 -2.60 -25.81 13.87
N ILE A 279 -1.46 -26.25 13.34
CA ILE A 279 -1.27 -27.62 12.84
C ILE A 279 -1.35 -28.64 13.99
N LYS A 280 -0.64 -28.39 15.11
CA LYS A 280 -0.57 -29.31 16.25
C LYS A 280 -1.92 -29.56 16.94
N PHE A 281 -2.76 -28.53 17.06
CA PHE A 281 -4.03 -28.61 17.78
C PHE A 281 -5.28 -28.61 16.87
N ASN A 282 -5.06 -28.59 15.55
CA ASN A 282 -6.07 -28.49 14.50
C ASN A 282 -7.05 -27.33 14.72
N LEU A 283 -6.51 -26.11 14.83
CA LEU A 283 -7.26 -24.93 15.28
C LEU A 283 -8.23 -24.37 14.24
N LEU A 284 -8.08 -24.70 12.94
CA LEU A 284 -9.05 -24.30 11.91
C LEU A 284 -10.45 -24.88 12.19
N ASN A 285 -10.51 -26.09 12.74
CA ASN A 285 -11.76 -26.73 13.19
C ASN A 285 -12.25 -26.19 14.56
N LYS A 286 -11.55 -25.20 15.14
CA LYS A 286 -11.81 -24.59 16.45
C LYS A 286 -11.64 -23.08 16.36
N GLU A 287 -12.41 -22.44 15.45
CA GLU A 287 -12.31 -21.00 15.15
C GLU A 287 -12.33 -20.10 16.39
N TYR A 288 -13.07 -20.50 17.43
CA TYR A 288 -13.17 -19.81 18.73
C TYR A 288 -11.85 -19.79 19.55
N LEU A 289 -10.87 -20.62 19.21
CA LEU A 289 -9.48 -20.55 19.71
C LEU A 289 -8.53 -19.93 18.69
N LEU A 290 -8.76 -20.16 17.39
CA LEU A 290 -7.95 -19.59 16.31
C LEU A 290 -8.01 -18.06 16.29
N ILE A 291 -9.21 -17.48 16.29
CA ILE A 291 -9.38 -16.02 16.13
C ILE A 291 -8.71 -15.25 17.28
N PRO A 292 -8.90 -15.61 18.57
CA PRO A 292 -8.16 -14.98 19.67
C PRO A 292 -6.64 -15.21 19.60
N LEU A 293 -6.17 -16.38 19.15
CA LEU A 293 -4.73 -16.65 18.97
C LEU A 293 -4.10 -15.73 17.92
N LEU A 294 -4.77 -15.49 16.79
CA LEU A 294 -4.27 -14.60 15.74
C LEU A 294 -4.21 -13.14 16.20
N VAL A 295 -5.26 -12.63 16.85
CA VAL A 295 -5.27 -11.25 17.36
C VAL A 295 -4.26 -11.07 18.50
N LEU A 296 -4.15 -12.04 19.42
CA LEU A 296 -3.14 -12.00 20.49
C LEU A 296 -1.70 -12.06 19.94
N SER A 297 -1.45 -12.80 18.84
CA SER A 297 -0.14 -12.85 18.17
C SER A 297 0.30 -11.52 17.58
N ASP A 298 -0.64 -10.63 17.30
CA ASP A 298 -0.39 -9.29 16.76
C ASP A 298 -0.23 -8.26 17.89
N VAL A 299 -1.06 -8.36 18.93
CA VAL A 299 -0.92 -7.59 20.20
C VAL A 299 0.39 -7.90 20.94
N LEU A 300 0.92 -9.13 20.81
CA LEU A 300 2.25 -9.52 21.32
C LEU A 300 3.40 -9.15 20.38
N PHE A 301 3.10 -8.62 19.20
CA PHE A 301 4.08 -8.12 18.24
C PHE A 301 4.14 -6.58 18.23
N SER A 302 3.02 -5.90 18.51
CA SER A 302 2.97 -4.43 18.47
C SER A 302 3.89 -3.67 19.45
N PRO A 303 4.36 -4.21 20.59
CA PRO A 303 5.46 -3.60 21.37
C PRO A 303 6.83 -3.64 20.68
N ILE A 304 6.98 -4.40 19.59
CA ILE A 304 8.21 -4.62 18.83
C ILE A 304 8.26 -3.73 17.57
N PHE A 305 7.18 -2.98 17.28
CA PHE A 305 7.30 -1.86 16.35
C PHE A 305 8.23 -0.78 16.95
N PRO A 306 8.99 -0.04 16.12
CA PRO A 306 9.84 1.08 16.55
C PRO A 306 9.08 2.17 17.33
N ILE A 307 7.76 2.23 17.15
CA ILE A 307 6.86 3.17 17.80
C ILE A 307 5.82 2.37 18.59
N ASN A 308 5.72 2.65 19.89
CA ASN A 308 4.81 1.96 20.79
C ASN A 308 3.37 2.48 20.63
N TYR A 309 2.68 2.01 19.58
CA TYR A 309 1.30 2.37 19.25
C TYR A 309 0.32 2.19 20.43
N MET A 310 0.49 1.14 21.25
CA MET A 310 -0.36 0.92 22.43
C MET A 310 -0.09 1.94 23.55
N GLY A 311 1.10 2.53 23.60
CA GLY A 311 1.42 3.69 24.41
C GLY A 311 0.79 4.99 23.90
N GLN A 312 0.63 5.13 22.57
CA GLN A 312 0.01 6.30 21.94
C GLN A 312 -1.51 6.33 22.09
N VAL A 313 -2.23 5.27 21.68
CA VAL A 313 -3.72 5.23 21.77
C VAL A 313 -4.25 4.82 23.14
N GLY A 314 -3.37 4.32 24.02
CA GLY A 314 -3.70 3.85 25.35
C GLY A 314 -4.36 2.46 25.41
N ILE A 315 -4.39 1.91 26.63
CA ILE A 315 -4.85 0.54 26.91
C ILE A 315 -6.34 0.34 26.54
N PHE A 316 -7.18 1.35 26.77
CA PHE A 316 -8.63 1.24 26.49
C PHE A 316 -8.92 1.10 24.99
N SER A 317 -8.39 2.01 24.18
CA SER A 317 -8.56 2.01 22.72
C SER A 317 -7.92 0.77 22.07
N THR A 318 -6.82 0.27 22.64
CA THR A 318 -6.22 -1.02 22.30
C THR A 318 -7.18 -2.19 22.56
N ILE A 319 -7.80 -2.28 23.74
CA ILE A 319 -8.78 -3.33 24.08
C ILE A 319 -10.02 -3.26 23.16
N VAL A 320 -10.50 -2.05 22.85
CA VAL A 320 -11.61 -1.85 21.90
C VAL A 320 -11.20 -2.31 20.49
N SER A 321 -10.02 -1.96 20.01
CA SER A 321 -9.49 -2.42 18.72
C SER A 321 -9.42 -3.95 18.64
N VAL A 322 -8.91 -4.61 19.69
CA VAL A 322 -8.87 -6.08 19.81
C VAL A 322 -10.28 -6.69 19.79
N ALA A 323 -11.25 -6.11 20.48
CA ALA A 323 -12.63 -6.59 20.48
C ALA A 323 -13.29 -6.44 19.09
N ILE A 324 -13.04 -5.33 18.39
CA ILE A 324 -13.50 -5.10 17.01
C ILE A 324 -12.84 -6.08 16.04
N ALA A 325 -11.54 -6.34 16.15
CA ALA A 325 -10.82 -7.30 15.30
C ALA A 325 -11.38 -8.73 15.44
N ILE A 326 -11.59 -9.19 16.69
CA ILE A 326 -12.22 -10.50 16.96
C ILE A 326 -13.64 -10.55 16.37
N LEU A 327 -14.44 -9.50 16.56
CA LEU A 327 -15.82 -9.43 16.04
C LEU A 327 -15.84 -9.42 14.50
N LEU A 328 -14.97 -8.65 13.86
CA LEU A 328 -14.81 -8.53 12.41
C LEU A 328 -14.54 -9.90 11.78
N ILE A 329 -13.52 -10.61 12.28
CA ILE A 329 -13.16 -11.94 11.78
C ILE A 329 -14.30 -12.93 12.09
N PHE A 330 -14.90 -12.86 13.29
CA PHE A 330 -15.98 -13.77 13.67
C PHE A 330 -17.25 -13.61 12.82
N LEU A 331 -17.61 -12.39 12.41
CA LEU A 331 -18.76 -12.13 11.53
C LEU A 331 -18.46 -12.51 10.07
N SER A 332 -17.25 -12.22 9.58
CA SER A 332 -16.85 -12.46 8.18
C SER A 332 -16.48 -13.91 7.86
N ARG A 333 -16.05 -14.71 8.84
CA ARG A 333 -15.52 -16.08 8.63
C ARG A 333 -16.32 -16.99 7.71
N LYS A 334 -17.66 -16.96 7.79
CA LYS A 334 -18.52 -17.78 6.91
C LYS A 334 -18.42 -17.34 5.45
N LEU A 335 -18.39 -16.03 5.20
CA LEU A 335 -18.19 -15.45 3.87
C LEU A 335 -16.83 -15.84 3.30
N ILE A 336 -15.77 -15.70 4.11
CA ILE A 336 -14.39 -16.08 3.76
C ILE A 336 -14.32 -17.58 3.43
N HIS A 337 -14.90 -18.44 4.28
CA HIS A 337 -14.94 -19.88 4.04
C HIS A 337 -15.67 -20.24 2.74
N THR A 338 -16.82 -19.63 2.43
CA THR A 338 -17.52 -19.87 1.16
C THR A 338 -16.70 -19.37 -0.02
N PHE A 339 -16.21 -18.12 0.01
CA PHE A 339 -15.42 -17.51 -1.06
C PHE A 339 -14.18 -18.34 -1.42
N VAL A 340 -13.41 -18.76 -0.42
CA VAL A 340 -12.21 -19.60 -0.61
C VAL A 340 -12.55 -20.98 -1.20
N THR A 341 -13.71 -21.56 -0.88
CA THR A 341 -14.16 -22.82 -1.50
C THR A 341 -14.54 -22.58 -2.97
N GLU A 342 -15.38 -21.59 -3.25
CA GLU A 342 -15.82 -21.30 -4.63
C GLU A 342 -14.67 -20.91 -5.55
N LEU A 343 -13.68 -20.18 -5.05
CA LEU A 343 -12.52 -19.78 -5.84
C LEU A 343 -11.59 -20.97 -6.17
N SER A 344 -11.57 -22.03 -5.35
CA SER A 344 -10.95 -23.33 -5.71
C SER A 344 -11.80 -24.15 -6.69
N ASN A 345 -13.13 -24.06 -6.61
CA ASN A 345 -14.04 -24.74 -7.53
C ASN A 345 -13.95 -24.13 -8.95
N TYR A 346 -13.82 -22.81 -9.03
CA TYR A 346 -13.56 -22.05 -10.27
C TYR A 346 -12.30 -22.52 -11.00
N SER A 347 -11.24 -22.87 -10.27
CA SER A 347 -10.01 -23.48 -10.80
C SER A 347 -10.21 -24.87 -11.42
N ASN A 348 -11.33 -25.56 -11.15
CA ASN A 348 -11.64 -26.89 -11.67
C ASN A 348 -12.73 -26.84 -12.75
N ASN A 349 -13.84 -26.18 -12.45
CA ASN A 349 -15.10 -26.29 -13.17
C ASN A 349 -15.40 -25.07 -14.05
N ASN A 350 -14.55 -24.03 -14.04
CA ASN A 350 -14.68 -22.77 -14.80
C ASN A 350 -15.83 -21.84 -14.40
N TYR A 351 -16.73 -22.26 -13.50
CA TYR A 351 -17.81 -21.43 -12.95
C TYR A 351 -17.53 -21.01 -11.50
N PHE A 352 -18.10 -19.88 -11.08
CA PHE A 352 -17.92 -19.29 -9.74
C PHE A 352 -19.28 -18.89 -9.17
N CYS A 353 -19.91 -19.78 -8.40
CA CYS A 353 -21.28 -19.61 -7.92
C CYS A 353 -21.33 -18.98 -6.52
N PHE A 354 -20.72 -17.79 -6.41
CA PHE A 354 -20.63 -17.02 -5.16
C PHE A 354 -21.75 -15.96 -5.09
N ASN A 355 -22.84 -16.24 -4.36
CA ASN A 355 -23.96 -15.30 -4.15
C ASN A 355 -23.97 -14.73 -2.71
N PRO A 356 -23.11 -13.75 -2.39
CA PRO A 356 -23.11 -13.10 -1.09
C PRO A 356 -24.30 -12.16 -0.96
N ARG A 357 -25.03 -12.24 0.17
CA ARG A 357 -26.12 -11.30 0.47
C ARG A 357 -25.61 -9.86 0.40
N LEU A 358 -26.36 -8.96 -0.25
CA LEU A 358 -25.95 -7.57 -0.50
C LEU A 358 -25.38 -6.84 0.74
N ARG A 359 -25.94 -7.10 1.93
CA ARG A 359 -25.48 -6.55 3.21
C ARG A 359 -24.07 -6.99 3.61
N ALA A 360 -23.65 -8.21 3.26
CA ALA A 360 -22.29 -8.69 3.51
C ALA A 360 -21.29 -8.00 2.57
N ILE A 361 -21.64 -7.85 1.28
CA ILE A 361 -20.84 -7.07 0.32
C ILE A 361 -20.69 -5.63 0.83
N ALA A 362 -21.80 -4.99 1.22
CA ALA A 362 -21.80 -3.62 1.73
C ALA A 362 -20.94 -3.46 2.99
N VAL A 363 -20.96 -4.42 3.93
CA VAL A 363 -20.08 -4.38 5.11
C VAL A 363 -18.61 -4.52 4.71
N THR A 364 -18.24 -5.45 3.82
CA THR A 364 -16.85 -5.57 3.35
C THR A 364 -16.39 -4.35 2.56
N ILE A 365 -17.25 -3.74 1.74
CA ILE A 365 -16.95 -2.49 1.02
C ILE A 365 -16.78 -1.33 1.99
N VAL A 366 -17.68 -1.17 2.98
CA VAL A 366 -17.53 -0.14 4.02
C VAL A 366 -16.23 -0.33 4.79
N LEU A 367 -15.83 -1.56 5.12
CA LEU A 367 -14.55 -1.82 5.80
C LEU A 367 -13.33 -1.47 4.93
N ILE A 368 -13.38 -1.72 3.61
CA ILE A 368 -12.31 -1.33 2.67
C ILE A 368 -12.25 0.20 2.51
N LEU A 369 -13.41 0.87 2.44
CA LEU A 369 -13.54 2.33 2.36
C LEU A 369 -13.43 3.05 3.73
N VAL A 370 -13.19 2.29 4.81
CA VAL A 370 -12.85 2.77 6.16
C VAL A 370 -11.35 2.61 6.45
N SER A 371 -10.58 1.99 5.54
CA SER A 371 -9.20 2.47 5.34
C SER A 371 -9.31 3.95 4.98
N PRO A 372 -8.66 4.86 5.73
CA PRO A 372 -9.09 6.25 5.79
C PRO A 372 -9.02 6.92 4.42
N VAL A 373 -10.11 7.58 4.04
CA VAL A 373 -10.07 8.68 3.07
C VAL A 373 -9.32 9.82 3.73
N SER A 374 -7.99 9.71 3.77
CA SER A 374 -7.11 10.69 4.38
C SER A 374 -7.23 11.99 3.61
N ALA A 375 -7.74 13.02 4.27
CA ALA A 375 -7.93 14.33 3.65
C ALA A 375 -6.59 15.08 3.67
N HIS A 376 -6.07 15.40 2.49
CA HIS A 376 -4.96 16.34 2.35
C HIS A 376 -5.37 17.74 2.84
N GLY A 377 -4.73 18.20 3.92
CA GLY A 377 -3.99 19.47 3.89
C GLY A 377 -2.60 19.26 3.23
N ASN A 378 -1.84 20.32 2.93
CA ASN A 378 -0.53 20.27 2.23
C ASN A 378 0.57 21.04 3.04
N GLN A 379 1.56 21.84 2.61
CA GLN A 379 2.01 22.64 1.43
C GLN A 379 3.50 23.04 1.74
N PHE A 380 4.42 23.59 0.92
CA PHE A 380 4.69 23.61 -0.55
C PHE A 380 6.13 24.20 -1.04
N GLU A 381 7.37 23.89 -0.50
CA GLU A 381 8.79 24.28 -0.96
C GLU A 381 10.09 23.38 -0.58
N GLU A 382 10.99 22.93 -1.51
CA GLU A 382 12.15 21.93 -1.50
C GLU A 382 13.19 21.86 -0.37
N GLY A 383 12.76 21.47 0.81
CA GLY A 383 13.66 21.05 1.89
C GLY A 383 14.78 20.06 1.52
N SER A 384 15.86 20.14 2.31
CA SER A 384 17.07 19.32 2.18
C SER A 384 16.88 17.84 2.59
N GLY A 385 15.64 17.46 2.92
CA GLY A 385 15.14 16.09 2.96
C GLY A 385 13.62 16.06 2.79
N PHE A 386 13.06 14.88 2.54
CA PHE A 386 11.62 14.58 2.63
C PHE A 386 10.63 15.55 1.96
N ASP A 387 10.44 15.31 0.66
CA ASP A 387 9.15 15.40 -0.06
C ASP A 387 8.63 16.78 -0.46
N ALA A 388 9.44 17.80 -0.21
CA ALA A 388 9.33 19.17 -0.71
C ALA A 388 10.00 19.38 -2.12
N PRO A 389 9.42 20.08 -3.15
CA PRO A 389 10.12 20.46 -4.43
C PRO A 389 10.26 21.93 -5.07
N MET A 390 10.32 23.10 -4.37
CA MET A 390 11.37 24.17 -4.65
C MET A 390 11.69 25.14 -3.44
N ARG A 391 12.95 25.45 -3.05
CA ARG A 391 13.39 25.98 -1.69
C ARG A 391 13.87 27.45 -1.58
N VAL A 392 13.98 28.01 -0.35
CA VAL A 392 14.59 29.34 -0.04
C VAL A 392 15.47 29.43 1.23
N GLN A 393 16.58 30.19 1.18
CA GLN A 393 17.38 30.65 2.34
C GLN A 393 17.09 32.14 2.62
N VAL A 394 17.01 32.54 3.89
CA VAL A 394 16.91 33.94 4.32
C VAL A 394 17.98 34.29 5.37
N ASP A 395 18.31 35.58 5.48
CA ASP A 395 19.20 36.12 6.52
C ASP A 395 18.38 36.94 7.52
N LEU A 396 18.49 36.60 8.81
CA LEU A 396 17.95 37.37 9.93
C LEU A 396 19.11 37.92 10.76
N ASN A 397 19.57 39.13 10.42
CA ASN A 397 20.64 39.85 11.13
C ASN A 397 21.93 39.00 11.29
N GLY A 398 22.41 38.38 10.21
CA GLY A 398 23.60 37.54 10.20
C GLY A 398 23.39 36.09 10.69
N THR A 399 22.16 35.72 11.07
CA THR A 399 21.77 34.32 11.30
C THR A 399 21.04 33.82 10.06
N GLU A 400 21.70 32.95 9.29
CA GLU A 400 21.09 32.27 8.16
C GLU A 400 20.00 31.29 8.64
N VAL A 401 18.78 31.43 8.11
CA VAL A 401 17.66 30.53 8.33
C VAL A 401 17.23 29.93 7.00
N TRP A 402 17.20 28.61 6.93
CA TRP A 402 16.61 27.87 5.82
C TRP A 402 15.11 27.72 6.03
N VAL A 403 14.36 27.96 4.96
CA VAL A 403 12.91 27.77 4.92
C VAL A 403 12.63 26.59 3.99
N GLU A 404 11.98 25.58 4.53
CA GLU A 404 11.54 24.37 3.82
C GLU A 404 10.03 24.26 4.03
N PHE A 405 9.23 23.99 3.00
CA PHE A 405 7.80 23.74 3.12
C PHE A 405 7.46 22.43 2.35
N MET A 406 6.39 21.71 2.65
CA MET A 406 6.33 20.26 2.31
C MET A 406 5.84 19.81 0.90
N LEU A 407 5.96 20.62 -0.18
CA LEU A 407 5.52 20.30 -1.58
C LEU A 407 6.06 21.35 -2.64
N TRP A 408 5.45 21.63 -3.82
CA TRP A 408 5.74 22.79 -4.74
C TRP A 408 4.76 22.91 -5.97
N PRO A 409 4.29 24.10 -6.46
CA PRO A 409 4.16 25.43 -5.83
C PRO A 409 2.79 25.65 -5.13
N PRO A 410 2.71 26.45 -4.04
CA PRO A 410 1.56 26.46 -3.12
C PRO A 410 0.20 26.63 -3.81
N LYS A 411 -0.82 25.87 -3.39
CA LYS A 411 -2.13 25.79 -4.08
C LYS A 411 -3.29 26.32 -3.26
N ALA A 412 -4.10 27.19 -3.86
CA ALA A 412 -5.25 27.78 -3.18
C ALA A 412 -6.50 26.86 -3.23
N PRO A 413 -7.35 26.82 -2.18
CA PRO A 413 -7.18 27.39 -0.85
C PRO A 413 -6.84 26.28 0.18
N GLN A 414 -5.56 26.14 0.53
CA GLN A 414 -5.06 25.06 1.41
C GLN A 414 -4.05 25.59 2.45
N ASP A 415 -3.60 24.70 3.35
CA ASP A 415 -2.71 24.94 4.49
C ASP A 415 -1.34 24.25 4.36
N CYS A 416 -0.29 24.81 5.00
CA CYS A 416 1.13 24.64 4.69
C CYS A 416 2.04 24.37 5.87
N ASP A 417 2.43 23.11 6.07
CA ASP A 417 3.58 22.76 6.91
C ASP A 417 4.88 23.44 6.42
N ILE A 418 5.45 24.33 7.24
CA ILE A 418 6.76 24.98 7.02
C ILE A 418 7.70 24.62 8.17
N LEU A 419 8.94 24.27 7.81
CA LEU A 419 10.09 24.07 8.68
C LEU A 419 11.07 25.24 8.53
N LEU A 420 11.49 25.82 9.65
CA LEU A 420 12.54 26.85 9.71
C LEU A 420 13.75 26.24 10.44
N VAL A 421 14.91 26.22 9.78
CA VAL A 421 16.16 25.66 10.32
C VAL A 421 17.21 26.77 10.38
N ALA A 422 17.52 27.26 11.57
CA ALA A 422 18.57 28.25 11.77
C ALA A 422 19.95 27.58 11.89
N ASN A 423 20.95 28.13 11.18
CA ASN A 423 22.34 27.71 11.31
C ASN A 423 22.90 28.06 12.70
N GLU A 424 23.87 27.27 13.18
CA GLU A 424 24.58 27.54 14.44
C GLU A 424 25.24 28.94 14.40
N SER A 425 24.85 29.82 15.34
CA SER A 425 25.35 31.19 15.45
C SER A 425 25.47 31.59 16.93
N GLU A 426 26.21 32.65 17.23
CA GLU A 426 26.46 33.10 18.62
C GLU A 426 25.25 33.79 19.29
N LYS A 427 24.11 33.88 18.59
CA LYS A 427 22.90 34.62 19.02
C LYS A 427 21.81 33.72 19.56
N THR A 428 20.94 34.25 20.43
CA THR A 428 19.81 33.52 21.01
C THR A 428 18.51 33.88 20.30
N ILE A 429 17.77 32.87 19.84
CA ILE A 429 16.44 33.04 19.23
C ILE A 429 15.37 32.66 20.26
N GLU A 430 14.42 33.57 20.53
CA GLU A 430 13.37 33.40 21.54
C GLU A 430 12.01 32.98 20.95
N SER A 431 11.71 33.37 19.71
CA SER A 431 10.47 33.04 18.99
C SER A 431 10.66 33.13 17.47
N MET A 432 9.81 32.42 16.71
CA MET A 432 9.63 32.61 15.26
C MET A 432 8.13 32.59 14.88
N TRP A 433 7.76 33.30 13.81
CA TRP A 433 6.43 33.28 13.20
C TRP A 433 6.47 33.81 11.75
N THR A 434 5.36 33.77 11.02
CA THR A 434 5.23 34.41 9.70
C THR A 434 3.96 35.24 9.55
N GLU A 435 3.96 36.15 8.57
CA GLU A 435 2.80 36.90 8.10
C GLU A 435 2.60 36.69 6.59
N ILE A 436 1.42 36.20 6.18
CA ILE A 436 1.04 36.03 4.76
C ILE A 436 0.33 37.30 4.28
N ILE A 437 0.74 37.81 3.12
CA ILE A 437 0.25 39.08 2.57
C ILE A 437 -0.39 38.87 1.19
N PHE A 438 -1.65 39.27 1.08
CA PHE A 438 -2.41 39.31 -0.16
C PHE A 438 -2.85 40.74 -0.51
N PHE A 439 -2.61 41.18 -1.75
CA PHE A 439 -2.97 42.52 -2.22
C PHE A 439 -4.26 42.50 -3.05
N SER A 440 -5.23 43.34 -2.68
CA SER A 440 -6.53 43.44 -3.36
C SER A 440 -6.83 44.88 -3.79
N GLU A 441 -7.83 45.06 -4.67
CA GLU A 441 -8.38 46.39 -5.04
C GLU A 441 -8.92 47.19 -3.84
N LYS A 442 -9.05 46.58 -2.66
CA LYS A 442 -9.54 47.20 -1.42
C LYS A 442 -8.45 47.42 -0.37
N GLY A 443 -7.19 47.11 -0.68
CA GLY A 443 -6.05 47.15 0.24
C GLY A 443 -5.39 45.78 0.46
N GLU A 444 -4.37 45.75 1.32
CA GLU A 444 -3.70 44.52 1.75
C GLU A 444 -4.50 43.76 2.82
N VAL A 445 -4.29 42.45 2.88
CA VAL A 445 -4.75 41.56 3.95
C VAL A 445 -3.55 40.80 4.49
N ARG A 446 -3.34 40.87 5.81
CA ARG A 446 -2.27 40.18 6.55
C ARG A 446 -2.85 39.04 7.40
N MET A 447 -2.16 37.91 7.48
CA MET A 447 -2.53 36.76 8.29
C MET A 447 -1.31 36.22 9.05
N ILE A 448 -1.30 36.33 10.38
CA ILE A 448 -0.22 35.87 11.28
C ILE A 448 -0.32 34.36 11.51
N GLN A 449 0.81 33.65 11.55
CA GLN A 449 0.93 32.23 11.85
C GLN A 449 2.14 31.97 12.76
N GLU A 450 1.91 31.46 13.97
CA GLU A 450 2.95 31.21 15.00
C GLU A 450 3.61 29.84 14.81
N PHE A 451 4.88 29.69 15.21
CA PHE A 451 5.71 28.48 15.03
C PHE A 451 6.23 27.97 16.39
N ASP A 452 6.26 26.65 16.57
CA ASP A 452 6.78 25.98 17.78
C ASP A 452 8.26 25.57 17.59
N GLN A 453 9.09 25.72 18.63
CA GLN A 453 10.49 25.27 18.64
C GLN A 453 10.62 23.79 19.05
N TYR A 454 11.52 23.07 18.39
CA TYR A 454 11.93 21.72 18.81
C TYR A 454 12.93 21.77 19.97
N LEU A 455 12.72 20.94 21.01
CA LEU A 455 13.52 20.99 22.25
C LEU A 455 15.04 20.88 21.97
N ASP A 456 15.80 21.80 22.56
CA ASP A 456 17.26 21.89 22.49
C ASP A 456 17.84 21.90 21.05
N GLN A 457 17.08 22.37 20.06
CA GLN A 457 17.47 22.46 18.65
C GLN A 457 17.12 23.82 18.01
N THR A 458 17.83 24.18 16.93
CA THR A 458 17.61 25.42 16.15
C THR A 458 16.52 25.28 15.08
N ILE A 459 15.52 24.44 15.34
CA ILE A 459 14.48 24.04 14.39
C ILE A 459 13.11 24.49 14.90
N TRP A 460 12.33 25.15 14.05
CA TRP A 460 10.98 25.62 14.32
C TRP A 460 10.00 25.12 13.25
N PHE A 461 8.73 24.92 13.60
CA PHE A 461 7.71 24.35 12.70
C PHE A 461 6.34 25.02 12.88
N GLY A 462 5.60 25.23 11.79
CA GLY A 462 4.32 25.95 11.81
C GLY A 462 3.50 25.80 10.53
N LYS A 463 2.28 26.38 10.50
CA LYS A 463 1.33 26.25 9.37
C LYS A 463 0.88 27.55 8.71
N ASN A 464 1.09 27.65 7.40
CA ASN A 464 0.70 28.80 6.57
C ASN A 464 -0.56 28.55 5.72
N TYR A 465 -1.52 29.48 5.69
CA TYR A 465 -2.80 29.31 4.99
C TYR A 465 -2.94 30.22 3.76
N PHE A 466 -2.74 29.70 2.55
CA PHE A 466 -2.87 30.48 1.31
C PHE A 466 -4.30 30.46 0.78
N THR A 467 -5.05 31.54 1.04
CA THR A 467 -6.50 31.64 0.78
C THR A 467 -6.89 32.06 -0.63
N PHE A 468 -5.94 32.51 -1.46
CA PHE A 468 -6.15 33.03 -2.83
C PHE A 468 -5.07 32.51 -3.80
N SER A 469 -5.37 32.42 -5.10
CA SER A 469 -4.38 32.06 -6.14
C SER A 469 -3.79 33.30 -6.83
N GLY A 470 -2.60 33.16 -7.40
CA GLY A 470 -1.77 34.25 -7.93
C GLY A 470 -0.63 34.65 -6.98
N ASN A 471 0.06 35.74 -7.28
CA ASN A 471 1.25 36.15 -6.55
C ASN A 471 0.94 36.61 -5.11
N GLN A 472 1.73 36.13 -4.15
CA GLN A 472 1.66 36.49 -2.74
C GLN A 472 3.06 36.70 -2.15
N SER A 473 3.13 37.28 -0.95
CA SER A 473 4.36 37.43 -0.20
C SER A 473 4.21 36.87 1.22
N ILE A 474 5.31 36.35 1.75
CA ILE A 474 5.44 35.89 3.14
C ILE A 474 6.52 36.75 3.80
N GLU A 475 6.22 37.35 4.95
CA GLU A 475 7.22 37.91 5.85
C GLU A 475 7.51 36.89 6.97
N ILE A 476 8.78 36.60 7.22
CA ILE A 476 9.27 35.69 8.27
C ILE A 476 9.86 36.54 9.38
N LYS A 477 9.50 36.24 10.62
CA LYS A 477 9.82 37.06 11.80
C LYS A 477 10.37 36.23 12.94
N ALA A 478 11.26 36.83 13.72
CA ALA A 478 11.85 36.21 14.89
C ALA A 478 12.18 37.24 15.97
N ILE A 479 12.21 36.82 17.24
CA ILE A 479 12.87 37.58 18.32
C ILE A 479 14.29 37.04 18.49
N ILE A 480 15.29 37.89 18.27
CA ILE A 480 16.72 37.57 18.40
C ILE A 480 17.36 38.54 19.40
N ASP A 481 17.98 37.99 20.45
CA ASP A 481 18.58 38.73 21.57
C ASP A 481 17.67 39.87 22.10
N GLY A 482 16.35 39.62 22.18
CA GLY A 482 15.32 40.55 22.64
C GLY A 482 14.79 41.57 21.62
N ASN A 483 15.09 41.46 20.32
CA ASN A 483 14.64 42.39 19.26
C ASN A 483 13.88 41.65 18.14
N GLU A 484 12.84 42.26 17.55
CA GLU A 484 12.10 41.72 16.39
C GLU A 484 12.88 41.96 15.09
N GLU A 485 13.19 40.88 14.37
CA GLU A 485 13.85 40.87 13.05
C GLU A 485 12.86 40.37 11.97
N THR A 486 13.10 40.69 10.69
CA THR A 486 12.19 40.30 9.59
C THR A 486 12.90 40.09 8.25
N ALA A 487 12.52 39.03 7.53
CA ALA A 487 12.90 38.75 6.14
C ALA A 487 11.65 38.48 5.26
N ASN A 488 11.76 38.46 3.94
CA ASN A 488 10.61 38.24 3.04
C ASN A 488 10.87 37.31 1.85
N ILE A 489 9.82 36.62 1.41
CA ILE A 489 9.78 35.72 0.25
C ILE A 489 8.59 36.10 -0.64
N THR A 490 8.73 35.97 -1.96
CA THR A 490 7.66 36.18 -2.95
C THR A 490 7.40 34.88 -3.71
N ILE A 491 6.13 34.47 -3.80
CA ILE A 491 5.69 33.18 -4.34
C ILE A 491 4.52 33.34 -5.32
N GLU A 492 4.39 32.40 -6.25
CA GLU A 492 3.21 32.28 -7.13
C GLU A 492 2.34 31.11 -6.65
N VAL A 493 1.06 31.39 -6.34
CA VAL A 493 0.14 30.39 -5.78
C VAL A 493 -0.74 29.80 -6.89
N GLU A 494 -0.57 28.52 -7.19
CA GLU A 494 -1.24 27.79 -8.27
C GLU A 494 -2.78 27.70 -8.05
N PRO A 495 -3.58 27.66 -9.15
CA PRO A 495 -4.97 27.24 -9.09
C PRO A 495 -5.10 25.77 -8.63
N PRO A 496 -6.27 25.36 -8.09
CA PRO A 496 -6.46 24.02 -7.53
C PRO A 496 -6.27 22.90 -8.55
N ALA A 497 -5.81 21.74 -8.07
CA ALA A 497 -5.43 20.58 -8.87
C ALA A 497 -6.54 20.11 -9.85
N SER A 498 -6.11 19.69 -11.04
CA SER A 498 -6.99 19.48 -12.21
C SER A 498 -8.02 18.35 -12.06
N ILE A 499 -7.83 17.43 -11.11
CA ILE A 499 -8.82 16.46 -10.64
C ILE A 499 -8.91 16.61 -9.11
N PRO A 500 -10.05 17.02 -8.53
CA PRO A 500 -10.20 17.12 -7.08
C PRO A 500 -9.95 15.78 -6.36
N ILE A 501 -9.36 15.83 -5.18
CA ILE A 501 -8.93 14.64 -4.41
C ILE A 501 -10.08 13.67 -4.13
N TRP A 502 -11.29 14.17 -3.83
CA TRP A 502 -12.47 13.31 -3.66
C TRP A 502 -12.86 12.55 -4.95
N LEU A 503 -12.63 13.15 -6.12
CA LEU A 503 -12.91 12.55 -7.42
C LEU A 503 -11.84 11.51 -7.78
N ALA A 504 -10.57 11.80 -7.46
CA ALA A 504 -9.47 10.84 -7.55
C ALA A 504 -9.77 9.56 -6.75
N TRP A 505 -10.11 9.69 -5.46
CA TRP A 505 -10.56 8.58 -4.60
C TRP A 505 -11.82 7.87 -5.12
N THR A 506 -12.78 8.61 -5.67
CA THR A 506 -14.02 8.05 -6.23
C THR A 506 -13.73 7.18 -7.44
N LEU A 507 -12.88 7.64 -8.37
CA LEU A 507 -12.51 6.88 -9.57
C LEU A 507 -11.76 5.60 -9.23
N SER A 508 -10.81 5.66 -8.29
CA SER A 508 -10.08 4.48 -7.80
C SER A 508 -10.97 3.48 -7.07
N SER A 509 -11.88 3.98 -6.23
CA SER A 509 -12.87 3.14 -5.54
C SER A 509 -13.82 2.45 -6.52
N ILE A 510 -14.26 3.15 -7.56
CA ILE A 510 -15.05 2.57 -8.65
C ILE A 510 -14.24 1.53 -9.42
N TRP A 511 -12.96 1.77 -9.70
CA TRP A 511 -12.10 0.80 -10.39
C TRP A 511 -11.91 -0.49 -9.58
N VAL A 512 -11.55 -0.38 -8.30
CA VAL A 512 -11.40 -1.53 -7.40
C VAL A 512 -12.73 -2.28 -7.25
N PHE A 513 -13.85 -1.57 -7.05
CA PHE A 513 -15.18 -2.18 -7.05
C PHE A 513 -15.47 -2.90 -8.37
N LEU A 514 -15.15 -2.30 -9.52
CA LEU A 514 -15.35 -2.93 -10.83
C LEU A 514 -14.44 -4.14 -11.05
N MET A 515 -13.22 -4.20 -10.51
CA MET A 515 -12.40 -5.42 -10.59
C MET A 515 -13.06 -6.59 -9.84
N PHE A 516 -13.53 -6.37 -8.61
CA PHE A 516 -14.21 -7.41 -7.82
C PHE A 516 -15.63 -7.73 -8.32
N TYR A 517 -16.37 -6.73 -8.82
CA TYR A 517 -17.73 -6.92 -9.32
C TYR A 517 -17.76 -7.49 -10.74
N SER A 518 -16.84 -7.12 -11.63
CA SER A 518 -16.79 -7.66 -13.00
C SER A 518 -16.28 -9.10 -13.02
N SER A 519 -15.33 -9.48 -12.17
CA SER A 519 -14.91 -10.89 -12.04
C SER A 519 -16.06 -11.79 -11.57
N TYR A 520 -16.97 -11.28 -10.73
CA TYR A 520 -18.25 -11.93 -10.42
C TYR A 520 -19.24 -11.90 -11.61
N TYR A 521 -19.53 -10.72 -12.17
CA TYR A 521 -20.59 -10.52 -13.17
C TYR A 521 -20.29 -11.18 -14.53
N PHE A 522 -19.02 -11.21 -14.97
CA PHE A 522 -18.63 -11.95 -16.17
C PHE A 522 -18.72 -13.47 -15.97
N ALA A 523 -18.48 -13.98 -14.75
CA ALA A 523 -18.70 -15.40 -14.46
C ALA A 523 -20.20 -15.75 -14.47
N GLU A 524 -21.05 -14.89 -13.90
CA GLU A 524 -22.52 -15.09 -13.90
C GLU A 524 -23.12 -15.01 -15.30
N LYS A 525 -22.73 -14.01 -16.11
CA LYS A 525 -23.40 -13.73 -17.40
C LYS A 525 -22.94 -14.61 -18.57
N LEU A 526 -21.98 -15.50 -18.35
CA LEU A 526 -21.52 -16.50 -19.33
C LEU A 526 -22.11 -17.91 -19.07
N ARG A 527 -23.17 -18.01 -18.25
CA ARG A 527 -23.99 -19.22 -18.05
C ARG A 527 -24.32 -19.95 -19.36
N ARG A 528 -24.02 -21.25 -19.40
CA ARG A 528 -24.67 -22.25 -20.27
C ARG A 528 -25.37 -23.29 -19.41
N GLY A 529 -26.65 -23.07 -19.11
CA GLY A 529 -27.50 -24.01 -18.37
C GLY A 529 -27.27 -24.02 -16.85
N ASP A 530 -28.39 -24.07 -16.11
CA ASP A 530 -28.82 -25.01 -15.05
C ASP A 530 -27.81 -25.67 -14.06
N GLU A 531 -26.49 -25.47 -14.15
CA GLU A 531 -25.49 -26.19 -13.36
C GLU A 531 -25.21 -25.60 -11.94
N CYS A 532 -26.00 -24.62 -11.49
CA CYS A 532 -25.93 -24.02 -10.14
C CYS A 532 -27.33 -23.66 -9.58
N GLU A 533 -28.28 -24.60 -9.64
CA GLU A 533 -29.51 -24.58 -8.80
C GLU A 533 -29.36 -25.47 -7.55
#